data_AF-A0A5D0PY67-F1
#
_entry.id   AF-A0A5D0PY67-F1
#
_cell.length_a   1.000
_cell.length_b   1.000
_cell.length_c   1.000
_cell.angle_alpha   90.00
_cell.angle_beta   90.00
_cell.angle_gamma   90.00
#
_symmetry.space_group_name_H-M   'P 1'
#
loop_
_entity.id
_entity.type
_entity.pdbx_description
1 polymer ?
#
loop_
_entity_poly.entity_id
_entity_poly.type
_entity_poly.pdbx_seq_one_letter_code
_entity_poly.pdbx_strand_id
1 'polypeptide(L)' 'MRYGNRARVRDYTCDCRPTFYELCHSGGECFIRRTRRLNGQVLVDECMRGRTARTLEAWTRLLAGEAG' A
#
# COMPACT_ATOMS: atom_id res chain seq x y z
N MET A 1 18.26 3.53 12.14
CA MET A 1 17.53 2.64 11.20
C MET A 1 16.68 1.67 12.01
N ARG A 2 15.35 1.77 11.97
CA ARG A 2 14.50 0.82 12.71
C ARG A 2 14.34 -0.46 11.90
N TYR A 3 14.88 -1.55 12.44
CA TYR A 3 14.67 -2.90 11.93
C TYR A 3 13.23 -3.32 12.20
N GLY A 4 12.42 -3.38 11.15
CA GLY A 4 11.30 -4.32 10.99
C GLY A 4 10.25 -4.40 12.09
N ASN A 5 9.25 -3.51 12.03
CA ASN A 5 7.91 -4.08 12.06
C ASN A 5 7.70 -4.66 10.66
N ARG A 6 7.98 -5.96 10.46
CA ARG A 6 7.95 -6.62 9.14
C ARG A 6 6.54 -6.57 8.59
N ALA A 7 6.24 -5.50 7.86
CA ALA A 7 4.99 -5.37 7.14
C ALA A 7 4.89 -6.53 6.14
N ARG A 8 3.87 -7.37 6.31
CA ARG A 8 3.58 -8.46 5.38
C ARG A 8 2.68 -7.92 4.28
N VAL A 9 3.12 -8.02 3.03
CA VAL A 9 2.26 -7.78 1.87
C VAL A 9 1.22 -8.91 1.83
N ARG A 10 -0.05 -8.54 1.81
CA ARG A 10 -1.20 -9.46 1.73
C ARG A 10 -1.79 -9.50 0.34
N ASP A 11 -1.73 -8.39 -0.38
CA ASP A 11 -2.25 -8.24 -1.73
C ASP A 11 -1.48 -7.12 -2.45
N TYR A 12 -1.46 -7.13 -3.77
CA TYR A 12 -0.73 -6.14 -4.58
C TYR A 12 -1.33 -5.97 -5.98
N THR A 13 -1.19 -4.78 -6.55
CA THR A 13 -1.43 -4.56 -7.97
C THR A 13 -0.15 -4.87 -8.76
N CYS A 14 -0.26 -5.32 -10.00
CA CYS A 14 0.93 -5.58 -10.84
C CYS A 14 1.86 -4.37 -10.92
N ASP A 15 3.17 -4.61 -10.95
CA ASP A 15 4.19 -3.57 -11.09
C ASP A 15 4.50 -3.23 -12.56
N CYS A 16 3.66 -3.72 -13.48
CA CYS A 16 3.71 -3.42 -14.91
C CYS A 16 3.50 -1.92 -15.21
N ARG A 17 2.92 -1.18 -14.27
CA ARG A 17 2.73 0.27 -14.36
C ARG A 17 3.74 1.00 -13.47
N PRO A 18 4.11 2.25 -13.80
CA PRO A 18 5.00 3.06 -12.96
C PRO A 18 4.49 3.26 -11.52
N THR A 19 3.17 3.24 -11.34
CA THR A 19 2.52 3.28 -10.03
C THR A 19 1.87 1.94 -9.72
N PHE A 20 2.21 1.35 -8.57
CA PHE A 20 1.58 0.15 -8.06
C PHE A 20 1.36 0.25 -6.54
N TYR A 21 0.47 -0.59 -6.03
CA TYR A 21 0.03 -0.55 -4.65
C TYR A 21 0.17 -1.91 -3.98
N GLU A 22 0.41 -1.90 -2.68
CA GLU A 22 0.54 -3.08 -1.85
C GLU A 22 -0.30 -2.92 -0.58
N LEU A 23 -1.16 -3.90 -0.30
CA LEU A 23 -1.87 -4.00 0.97
C LEU A 23 -0.97 -4.65 2.00
N CYS A 24 -0.62 -3.90 3.04
CA CYS A 24 0.38 -4.29 4.03
C CYS A 24 -0.24 -4.47 5.42
N HIS A 25 0.21 -5.49 6.15
CA HIS A 25 -0.18 -5.77 7.54
C HIS A 25 1.01 -5.73 8.49
N SER A 26 0.87 -5.06 9.62
CA SER A 26 1.96 -4.88 10.60
C SER A 26 1.39 -4.68 11.99
N GLY A 27 1.76 -5.53 12.96
CA GLY A 27 1.33 -5.37 14.35
C GLY A 27 -0.19 -5.36 14.59
N GLY A 28 -0.98 -6.02 13.74
CA GLY A 28 -2.46 -6.00 13.82
C GLY A 28 -3.12 -4.83 13.08
N GLU A 29 -2.33 -3.89 12.56
CA GLU A 29 -2.79 -2.79 11.72
C GLU A 29 -2.64 -3.12 10.23
N CYS A 30 -3.43 -2.43 9.42
CA CYS A 30 -3.40 -2.54 7.97
C CYS A 30 -3.17 -1.16 7.34
N PHE A 31 -2.36 -1.09 6.29
CA PHE A 31 -2.12 0.11 5.50
C PHE A 31 -1.88 -0.22 4.03
N ILE A 32 -2.06 0.76 3.15
CA ILE A 32 -1.75 0.67 1.72
C ILE A 32 -0.44 1.43 1.49
N ARG A 33 0.49 0.77 0.80
CA ARG A 33 1.74 1.38 0.32
C ARG A 33 1.59 1.64 -1.16
N ARG A 34 1.88 2.87 -1.60
CA ARG A 34 1.94 3.26 -3.01
C ARG A 34 3.39 3.47 -3.40
N THR A 35 3.83 2.73 -4.41
CA THR A 35 5.16 2.90 -5.01
C THR A 35 5.02 3.56 -6.37
N ARG A 36 5.79 4.63 -6.61
CA ARG A 36 5.83 5.38 -7.87
C ARG A 36 7.25 5.40 -8.40
N ARG A 37 7.43 4.89 -9.63
CA ARG A 37 8.69 4.95 -10.40
C ARG A 37 8.61 6.18 -11.32
N LEU A 38 9.28 7.27 -10.96
CA LEU A 38 9.26 8.54 -11.70
C LEU A 38 10.70 9.01 -11.96
N ASN A 39 11.06 9.26 -13.23
CA ASN A 39 12.37 9.77 -13.63
C ASN A 39 13.56 8.98 -13.05
N GLY A 40 13.46 7.64 -13.00
CA GLY A 40 14.48 6.77 -12.41
C GLY A 40 14.53 6.76 -10.88
N GLN A 41 13.66 7.53 -10.21
CA GLN A 41 13.51 7.54 -8.76
C GLN A 41 12.33 6.67 -8.32
N VAL A 42 12.47 6.03 -7.16
CA VAL A 42 11.39 5.27 -6.52
C VAL A 42 10.89 6.07 -5.33
N LEU A 43 9.64 6.51 -5.40
CA LEU A 43 8.94 7.20 -4.32
C LEU A 43 7.96 6.23 -3.67
N VAL A 44 8.01 6.13 -2.34
CA VAL A 44 7.15 5.24 -1.56
C VAL A 44 6.34 6.08 -0.58
N ASP A 45 5.02 6.05 -0.74
CA ASP A 45 4.07 6.70 0.15
C ASP A 45 3.28 5.63 0.93
N GLU A 46 3.11 5.78 2.24
CA GLU A 46 2.22 4.93 3.05
C GLU A 46 1.01 5.73 3.50
N CYS A 47 -0.19 5.13 3.45
CA CYS A 47 -1.34 5.74 4.12
C CYS A 47 -1.20 5.63 5.65
N MET A 48 -2.00 6.40 6.39
CA MET A 48 -2.11 6.24 7.83
C MET A 48 -2.49 4.78 8.17
N ARG A 49 -1.76 4.20 9.12
CA ARG A 49 -2.04 2.85 9.63
C ARG A 49 -3.31 2.89 10.46
N GLY A 50 -4.16 1.87 10.33
CA GLY A 50 -5.41 1.87 11.05
C GLY A 50 -6.15 0.55 11.03
N ARG A 51 -7.44 0.65 11.37
CA ARG A 51 -8.36 -0.49 11.45
C ARG A 51 -8.43 -1.20 10.11
N THR A 52 -8.14 -2.50 10.13
CA THR A 52 -8.16 -3.38 8.96
C THR A 52 -9.40 -3.23 8.08
N ALA A 53 -10.59 -3.14 8.66
CA ALA A 53 -11.83 -2.99 7.91
C ALA A 53 -11.84 -1.73 7.02
N ARG A 54 -11.38 -0.60 7.55
CA ARG A 54 -11.31 0.67 6.80
C ARG A 54 -10.27 0.61 5.69
N THR A 55 -9.12 -0.01 5.97
CA THR A 55 -8.07 -0.17 4.96
C THR A 55 -8.50 -1.11 3.83
N LEU A 56 -9.22 -2.19 4.15
CA LEU A 56 -9.80 -3.09 3.15
C LEU A 56 -10.85 -2.41 2.29
N GLU A 57 -11.71 -1.56 2.87
CA GLU A 57 -12.66 -0.76 2.08
C GLU A 57 -11.93 0.18 1.11
N ALA A 58 -10.88 0.87 1.59
CA ALA A 58 -10.05 1.72 0.75
C ALA A 58 -9.32 0.93 -0.35
N TRP A 59 -8.87 -0.29 -0.04
CA TRP A 59 -8.26 -1.21 -1.00
C TRP A 59 -9.23 -1.60 -2.11
N THR A 60 -10.46 -2.00 -1.76
CA THR A 60 -11.50 -2.34 -2.74
C THR A 60 -11.83 -1.17 -3.66
N ARG A 61 -12.00 0.04 -3.10
CA ARG A 61 -12.24 1.26 -3.90
C ARG A 61 -11.07 1.58 -4.81
N LEU A 62 -9.84 1.40 -4.34
CA LEU A 62 -8.64 1.59 -5.14
C LEU A 62 -8.59 0.63 -6.34
N LEU A 63 -8.89 -0.65 -6.12
CA LEU A 63 -8.95 -1.63 -7.19
C LEU A 63 -10.08 -1.37 -8.19
N ALA A 64 -11.20 -0.80 -7.72
CA ALA A 64 -12.31 -0.37 -8.57
C ALA A 64 -12.01 0.92 -9.37
N GLY A 65 -10.90 1.62 -9.08
CA GLY A 65 -10.59 2.92 -9.68
C GLY A 65 -11.41 4.09 -9.09
N GLU A 66 -12.04 3.88 -7.93
CA GLU A 66 -12.89 4.84 -7.23
C GLU A 66 -12.15 5.59 -6.12
N ALA A 67 -10.88 5.25 -5.87
CA ALA A 67 -10.02 5.99 -4.97
C ALA A 67 -9.44 7.22 -5.70
N GLY A 68 -10.06 8.38 -5.49
CA GLY A 68 -9.61 9.71 -5.95
C GLY A 68 -8.93 10.52 -4.86
#